data_AF-A0A1G2CAW9-F1
#
_entry.id   AF-A0A1G2CAW9-F1
#
_cell.length_a   1.000
_cell.length_b   1.000
_cell.length_c   1.000
_cell.angle_alpha   90.00
_cell.angle_beta   90.00
_cell.angle_gamma   90.00
#
_symmetry.space_group_name_H-M   'P 1'
#
loop_
_entity.id
_entity.type
_entity.pdbx_description
1 polymer ?
#
loop_
_entity_poly.entity_id
_entity_poly.type
_entity_poly.pdbx_seq_one_letter_code
_entity_poly.pdbx_strand_id
1 'polypeptide(L)'
;MVLKYLLVFIVFSAMGLGLEVIFTATFSKNKDRVHMLGFSSLYYVPLYGIALPIFIALAYPFIRTIPWYMRGLIYLPFIHIGEYCGMLLLRKINGASPSEGRYQGKRWSIHNLTRIDFVPVFYAMGIFFEFLLRILLDEKLF
;
A
#
# COMPACT_ATOMS: atom_id res chain seq x y z
N MET A 1 25.15 -0.01 3.44
CA MET A 1 24.20 0.69 2.53
C MET A 1 23.21 -0.30 1.89
N VAL A 2 23.66 -1.26 1.07
CA VAL A 2 22.79 -2.25 0.39
C VAL A 2 21.88 -3.03 1.35
N LEU A 3 22.43 -3.51 2.47
CA LEU A 3 21.67 -4.29 3.46
C LEU A 3 20.47 -3.51 4.05
N LYS A 4 20.58 -2.18 4.23
CA LYS A 4 19.48 -1.35 4.75
C LYS A 4 18.31 -1.31 3.77
N TYR A 5 18.58 -1.12 2.48
CA TYR A 5 17.53 -1.09 1.45
C TYR A 5 16.89 -2.46 1.23
N LEU A 6 17.67 -3.54 1.35
CA LEU A 6 17.10 -4.90 1.34
C LEU A 6 16.16 -5.13 2.53
N LEU A 7 16.54 -4.66 3.73
CA LEU A 7 15.68 -4.72 4.90
C LEU A 7 14.40 -3.90 4.70
N VAL A 8 14.49 -2.68 4.15
CA VAL A 8 13.32 -1.87 3.78
C VAL A 8 12.41 -2.66 2.83
N PHE A 9 12.94 -3.24 1.76
CA PHE A 9 12.15 -4.04 0.82
C PHE A 9 11.41 -5.19 1.52
N ILE A 10 12.10 -5.98 2.35
CA ILE A 10 11.52 -7.14 3.05
C ILE A 10 10.45 -6.69 4.04
N VAL A 11 10.76 -5.72 4.89
CA VAL A 11 9.85 -5.26 5.95
C VAL A 11 8.64 -4.55 5.36
N PHE A 12 8.82 -3.70 4.34
CA PHE A 12 7.71 -3.05 3.68
C PHE A 12 6.79 -4.04 2.99
N SER A 13 7.34 -5.02 2.27
CA SER A 13 6.57 -6.08 1.62
C SER A 13 5.78 -6.89 2.65
N ALA A 14 6.43 -7.33 3.73
CA ALA A 14 5.79 -8.12 4.77
C ALA A 14 4.67 -7.35 5.47
N MET A 15 4.91 -6.08 5.85
CA MET A 15 3.89 -5.24 6.49
C MET A 15 2.73 -4.94 5.55
N GLY A 16 3.00 -4.60 4.28
CA GLY A 16 1.96 -4.30 3.30
C GLY A 16 1.05 -5.48 3.02
N LEU A 17 1.63 -6.66 2.76
CA LEU A 17 0.88 -7.90 2.58
C LEU A 17 0.10 -8.26 3.85
N GLY A 18 0.72 -8.15 5.03
CA GLY A 18 0.08 -8.44 6.32
C GLY A 18 -1.13 -7.55 6.59
N LEU A 19 -0.99 -6.24 6.34
CA LEU A 19 -2.09 -5.29 6.47
C LEU A 19 -3.21 -5.57 5.47
N GLU A 20 -2.91 -6.00 4.23
CA GLU A 20 -3.94 -6.42 3.27
C GLU A 20 -4.64 -7.71 3.73
N VAL A 21 -3.92 -8.68 4.29
CA VAL A 21 -4.52 -9.89 4.89
C VAL A 21 -5.47 -9.50 6.02
N ILE A 22 -5.03 -8.65 6.95
CA ILE A 22 -5.89 -8.15 8.05
C ILE A 22 -7.12 -7.44 7.48
N PHE A 23 -6.91 -6.52 6.54
CA PHE A 23 -8.00 -5.76 5.92
C PHE A 23 -9.01 -6.68 5.25
N THR A 24 -8.56 -7.60 4.40
CA THR A 24 -9.45 -8.53 3.70
C THR A 24 -10.14 -9.49 4.66
N ALA A 25 -9.50 -9.93 5.75
CA ALA A 25 -10.14 -10.72 6.80
C ALA A 25 -11.26 -9.95 7.48
N THR A 26 -11.01 -8.70 7.88
CA THR A 26 -12.01 -7.85 8.57
C THR A 26 -13.20 -7.51 7.69
N PHE A 27 -12.96 -7.18 6.42
CA PHE A 27 -13.99 -6.76 5.47
C PHE A 27 -14.57 -7.91 4.63
N SER A 28 -14.13 -9.14 4.88
CA SER A 28 -14.70 -10.32 4.24
C SER A 28 -16.16 -10.49 4.62
N LYS A 29 -16.99 -10.82 3.63
CA LYS A 29 -18.38 -11.26 3.86
C LYS A 29 -18.47 -12.73 4.27
N ASN A 30 -17.33 -13.40 4.49
CA ASN A 30 -17.32 -14.81 4.85
C ASN A 30 -18.04 -15.03 6.19
N LYS A 31 -18.85 -16.08 6.25
CA LYS A 31 -19.71 -16.40 7.41
C LYS A 31 -18.92 -17.03 8.55
N ASP A 32 -17.72 -17.54 8.25
CA ASP A 32 -16.82 -18.11 9.24
C ASP A 32 -16.05 -17.01 9.98
N ARG A 33 -16.74 -16.45 10.99
CA ARG A 33 -16.21 -15.41 11.88
C ARG A 33 -15.14 -15.94 12.84
N VAL A 34 -15.02 -17.26 13.00
CA VAL A 34 -14.09 -17.87 13.96
C VAL A 34 -12.68 -17.88 13.39
N HIS A 35 -12.52 -18.23 12.11
CA HIS A 35 -11.20 -18.36 11.50
C HIS A 35 -10.66 -17.07 10.85
N MET A 36 -11.52 -16.08 10.56
CA MET A 36 -11.14 -14.75 10.04
C MET A 36 -10.09 -14.80 8.89
N LEU A 37 -10.40 -15.53 7.83
CA LEU A 37 -9.47 -15.72 6.71
C LEU A 37 -9.32 -14.45 5.86
N GLY A 38 -8.07 -14.00 5.69
CA GLY A 38 -7.67 -12.89 4.83
C GLY A 38 -6.72 -13.34 3.73
N PHE A 39 -6.67 -12.57 2.64
CA PHE A 39 -5.90 -12.89 1.45
C PHE A 39 -5.22 -11.65 0.88
N SER A 40 -3.98 -11.82 0.44
CA SER A 40 -3.25 -10.83 -0.35
C SER A 40 -2.64 -11.53 -1.58
N SER A 41 -2.13 -10.75 -2.52
CA SER A 41 -1.43 -11.25 -3.71
C SER A 41 0.03 -10.87 -3.67
N LEU A 42 0.92 -11.79 -4.02
CA LEU A 42 2.35 -11.49 -4.14
C LEU A 42 2.66 -10.41 -5.19
N TYR A 43 1.74 -10.13 -6.11
CA TYR A 43 1.86 -9.02 -7.04
C TYR A 43 1.84 -7.63 -6.36
N TYR A 44 1.44 -7.53 -5.09
CA TYR A 44 1.59 -6.30 -4.31
C TYR A 44 2.98 -6.13 -3.69
N VAL A 45 3.85 -7.15 -3.73
CA VAL A 45 5.24 -7.03 -3.21
C VAL A 45 6.00 -5.89 -3.88
N PRO A 46 6.01 -5.71 -5.22
CA PRO A 46 6.68 -4.57 -5.83
C PRO A 46 6.04 -3.22 -5.47
N LEU A 47 4.72 -3.17 -5.24
CA LEU A 47 4.03 -1.95 -4.83
C LEU A 47 4.46 -1.53 -3.42
N TYR A 48 4.39 -2.44 -2.46
CA TYR A 48 4.76 -2.16 -1.07
C TYR A 48 6.27 -2.06 -0.88
N GLY A 49 7.05 -3.02 -1.37
CA GLY A 49 8.48 -3.14 -1.11
C GLY A 49 9.37 -2.20 -1.93
N ILE A 50 8.89 -1.67 -3.06
CA ILE A 50 9.72 -0.88 -3.99
C ILE A 50 9.08 0.50 -4.22
N ALA A 51 7.91 0.55 -4.84
CA ALA A 51 7.32 1.81 -5.27
C ALA A 51 7.02 2.75 -4.09
N LEU A 52 6.40 2.23 -3.03
CA LEU A 52 6.04 2.99 -1.85
C LEU A 52 7.25 3.61 -1.09
N PRO A 53 8.30 2.86 -0.70
CA PRO A 53 9.43 3.44 0.03
C PRO A 53 10.22 4.43 -0.83
N ILE A 54 10.36 4.19 -2.14
CA ILE A 54 10.99 5.14 -3.06
C ILE A 54 10.20 6.45 -3.06
N PHE A 55 8.87 6.36 -3.21
CA PHE A 55 8.03 7.55 -3.26
C PHE A 55 8.10 8.35 -1.95
N ILE A 56 8.00 7.68 -0.80
CA ILE A 56 8.12 8.32 0.51
C ILE A 56 9.47 9.00 0.67
N ALA A 57 10.57 8.32 0.30
CA ALA A 57 11.91 8.86 0.40
C ALA A 57 12.12 10.11 -0.47
N LEU A 58 11.52 10.15 -1.67
CA LEU A 58 11.58 11.30 -2.56
C LEU A 58 10.72 12.48 -2.07
N ALA A 59 9.55 12.21 -1.51
CA ALA A 59 8.62 13.25 -1.05
C ALA A 59 9.04 13.86 0.29
N TYR A 60 9.57 13.06 1.22
CA TYR A 60 9.81 13.45 2.61
C TYR A 60 10.62 14.76 2.79
N PRO A 61 11.75 14.99 2.10
CA PRO A 61 12.56 16.21 2.28
C PRO A 61 11.78 17.50 2.05
N PHE A 62 10.78 17.48 1.16
CA PHE A 62 9.94 18.64 0.81
C PHE A 62 8.80 18.87 1.80
N ILE A 63 8.41 17.83 2.55
CA ILE A 63 7.22 17.86 3.42
C ILE A 63 7.56 17.65 4.89
N ARG A 64 8.83 17.51 5.26
CA ARG A 64 9.28 17.27 6.65
C ARG A 64 8.85 18.36 7.64
N THR A 65 8.64 19.59 7.17
CA THR A 65 8.17 20.72 7.98
C THR A 65 6.66 20.72 8.19
N ILE A 66 5.91 19.95 7.40
CA ILE A 66 4.47 19.80 7.51
C ILE A 66 4.16 18.87 8.70
N PRO A 67 3.13 19.16 9.53
CA PRO A 67 2.73 18.28 10.63
C PRO A 67 2.51 16.84 10.16
N TRP A 68 2.95 15.86 10.96
CA TRP A 68 2.99 14.46 10.54
C TRP A 68 1.64 13.89 10.10
N TYR A 69 0.55 14.31 10.74
CA TYR A 69 -0.79 13.87 10.38
C TYR A 69 -1.21 14.41 9.01
N MET A 70 -0.75 15.60 8.60
CA MET A 70 -1.09 16.13 7.28
C MET A 70 -0.30 15.46 6.15
N ARG A 71 0.86 14.86 6.43
CA ARG A 71 1.68 14.21 5.40
C ARG A 71 0.99 13.01 4.75
N GLY A 72 0.12 12.31 5.49
CA GLY A 72 -0.72 11.24 4.94
C GLY A 72 -1.58 11.68 3.75
N LEU A 73 -2.06 12.94 3.75
CA LEU A 73 -2.84 13.50 2.63
C LEU A 73 -1.98 13.68 1.37
N ILE A 74 -0.67 13.90 1.55
CA ILE A 74 0.27 14.04 0.45
C ILE A 74 0.61 12.67 -0.12
N TYR A 75 0.75 11.63 0.71
CA TYR A 75 1.06 10.28 0.23
C TYR A 75 -0.12 9.58 -0.45
N LEU A 76 -1.33 9.81 0.06
CA LEU A 76 -2.57 9.19 -0.41
C LEU A 76 -2.72 9.16 -1.95
N PRO A 77 -2.67 10.28 -2.69
CA PRO A 77 -2.91 10.25 -4.13
C PRO A 77 -1.87 9.41 -4.87
N PHE A 78 -0.62 9.38 -4.40
CA PHE A 78 0.43 8.59 -5.03
C PHE A 78 0.31 7.10 -4.73
N ILE A 79 -0.11 6.74 -3.51
CA ILE A 79 -0.41 5.35 -3.18
C ILE A 79 -1.56 4.87 -4.07
N HIS A 80 -2.62 5.67 -4.19
CA HIS A 80 -3.80 5.35 -5.00
C HIS A 80 -3.48 5.22 -6.49
N ILE A 81 -2.76 6.19 -7.05
CA ILE A 81 -2.29 6.16 -8.45
C ILE A 81 -1.33 5.00 -8.67
N GLY A 82 -0.40 4.77 -7.74
CA GLY A 82 0.56 3.66 -7.80
C GLY A 82 -0.14 2.31 -7.85
N GLU A 83 -1.11 2.08 -6.97
CA GLU A 83 -1.95 0.87 -7.01
C GLU A 83 -2.69 0.76 -8.35
N TYR A 84 -3.38 1.82 -8.78
CA TYR A 84 -4.12 1.82 -10.03
C TYR A 84 -3.22 1.47 -11.23
N CYS A 85 -2.06 2.12 -11.34
CA CYS A 85 -1.08 1.87 -12.40
C CYS A 85 -0.51 0.46 -12.34
N GLY A 86 -0.19 -0.03 -11.13
CA GLY A 86 0.30 -1.39 -10.92
C GLY A 86 -0.72 -2.45 -11.35
N MET A 87 -1.98 -2.28 -10.94
CA MET A 87 -3.07 -3.19 -11.31
C MET A 87 -3.38 -3.10 -12.81
N LEU A 88 -3.34 -1.89 -13.40
CA LEU A 88 -3.51 -1.72 -14.85
C LEU A 88 -2.41 -2.43 -15.64
N LEU A 89 -1.15 -2.32 -15.18
CA LEU A 89 -0.01 -2.99 -15.80
C LEU A 89 -0.19 -4.51 -15.73
N LEU A 90 -0.56 -5.05 -14.57
CA LEU A 90 -0.82 -6.48 -14.41
C LEU A 90 -1.96 -6.96 -15.29
N ARG A 91 -3.06 -6.20 -15.42
CA ARG A 91 -4.13 -6.50 -16.37
C ARG A 91 -3.61 -6.59 -17.79
N LYS A 92 -2.74 -5.67 -18.21
CA LYS A 92 -2.18 -5.67 -19.57
C LYS A 92 -1.26 -6.87 -19.83
N ILE A 93 -0.48 -7.28 -18.83
CA ILE A 93 0.49 -8.38 -18.97
C ILE A 93 -0.17 -9.75 -18.83
N ASN A 94 -1.04 -9.92 -17.83
CA ASN A 94 -1.61 -11.21 -17.44
C ASN A 94 -3.07 -11.41 -17.91
N GLY A 95 -3.71 -10.38 -18.49
CA GLY A 95 -5.14 -10.37 -18.81
C GLY A 95 -6.07 -10.03 -17.63
N ALA A 96 -5.57 -10.07 -16.39
CA ALA A 96 -6.31 -9.72 -15.19
C ALA A 96 -5.37 -9.20 -14.07
N SER A 97 -5.94 -8.54 -13.07
CA SER A 97 -5.21 -8.09 -11.87
C SER A 97 -5.85 -8.60 -10.57
N PRO A 98 -5.10 -8.71 -9.45
CA PRO A 98 -5.61 -9.25 -8.19
C PRO A 98 -6.84 -8.54 -7.63
N SER A 99 -6.97 -7.23 -7.85
CA SER A 99 -8.09 -6.43 -7.35
C SER A 99 -9.37 -6.60 -8.19
N GLU A 100 -9.24 -6.93 -9.47
CA GLU A 100 -10.32 -6.90 -10.46
C GLU A 100 -11.52 -7.79 -10.10
N GLY A 101 -11.27 -9.05 -9.76
CA GLY A 101 -12.34 -9.97 -9.38
C GLY A 101 -13.05 -9.56 -8.07
N ARG A 102 -12.34 -8.93 -7.13
CA ARG A 102 -12.89 -8.51 -5.83
C ARG A 102 -13.68 -7.20 -5.91
N TYR A 103 -13.32 -6.33 -6.85
CA TYR A 103 -13.91 -5.00 -6.98
C TYR A 103 -15.01 -4.91 -8.04
N GLN A 104 -15.23 -5.97 -8.82
CA GLN A 104 -16.35 -6.06 -9.75
C GLN A 104 -17.69 -5.79 -9.06
N GLY A 105 -18.47 -4.86 -9.62
CA GLY A 105 -19.79 -4.47 -9.09
C GLY A 105 -19.75 -3.65 -7.80
N LYS A 106 -18.58 -3.21 -7.33
CA LYS A 106 -18.47 -2.30 -6.18
C LYS A 106 -18.65 -0.85 -6.63
N ARG A 107 -19.56 -0.13 -5.95
CA ARG A 107 -19.96 1.25 -6.30
C ARG A 107 -18.81 2.24 -6.47
N TRP A 108 -17.79 2.17 -5.60
CA TRP A 108 -16.69 3.13 -5.57
C TRP A 108 -15.42 2.63 -6.26
N SER A 109 -15.55 1.59 -7.09
CA SER A 109 -14.43 1.06 -7.85
C SER A 109 -14.16 1.87 -9.11
N ILE A 110 -12.87 2.08 -9.41
CA ILE A 110 -12.41 2.63 -10.67
C ILE A 110 -11.88 1.49 -11.52
N HIS A 111 -12.60 1.18 -12.60
CA HIS A 111 -12.28 0.10 -13.54
C HIS A 111 -11.99 -1.26 -12.89
N ASN A 112 -12.49 -1.53 -11.67
CA ASN A 112 -12.16 -2.72 -10.86
C ASN A 112 -10.69 -2.79 -10.40
N LEU A 113 -9.87 -1.77 -10.64
CA LEU A 113 -8.42 -1.78 -10.33
C LEU A 113 -8.11 -1.25 -8.94
N THR A 114 -8.83 -0.22 -8.52
CA THR A 114 -8.74 0.38 -7.18
C THR A 114 -10.12 0.86 -6.72
N ARG A 115 -10.21 1.39 -5.51
CA ARG A 115 -11.43 1.85 -4.86
C ARG A 115 -11.20 3.18 -4.15
N ILE A 116 -12.10 4.14 -4.39
CA ILE A 116 -12.00 5.48 -3.79
C ILE A 116 -12.38 5.44 -2.31
N ASP A 117 -13.26 4.54 -1.89
CA ASP A 117 -13.66 4.43 -0.49
C ASP A 117 -12.55 3.87 0.43
N PHE A 118 -11.40 3.48 -0.14
CA PHE A 118 -10.20 3.09 0.61
C PHE A 118 -9.27 4.27 0.90
N VAL A 119 -9.65 5.49 0.52
CA VAL A 119 -8.94 6.74 0.86
C VAL A 119 -8.48 6.81 2.33
N PRO A 120 -9.33 6.52 3.34
CA PRO A 120 -8.88 6.54 4.73
C PRO A 120 -7.77 5.52 5.03
N VAL A 121 -7.80 4.36 4.37
CA VAL A 121 -6.78 3.31 4.50
C VAL A 121 -5.47 3.79 3.87
N PHE A 122 -5.51 4.38 2.68
CA PHE A 122 -4.31 4.90 2.01
C PHE A 122 -3.65 6.05 2.77
N TYR A 123 -4.45 6.93 3.37
CA TYR A 123 -3.95 7.96 4.28
C TYR A 123 -3.20 7.35 5.47
N ALA A 124 -3.81 6.38 6.16
CA ALA A 124 -3.20 5.70 7.30
C ALA A 124 -1.92 4.94 6.91
N MET A 125 -1.96 4.27 5.75
CA MET A 125 -0.80 3.57 5.18
C MET A 125 0.35 4.53 4.91
N GLY A 126 0.10 5.71 4.32
CA GLY A 126 1.13 6.70 4.05
C GLY A 126 1.88 7.12 5.32
N ILE A 127 1.14 7.43 6.40
CA ILE A 127 1.74 7.78 7.69
C ILE A 127 2.50 6.60 8.30
N PHE A 128 1.88 5.43 8.33
CA PHE A 128 2.48 4.22 8.89
C PHE A 128 3.81 3.88 8.21
N PHE A 129 3.83 3.87 6.87
CA PHE A 129 5.02 3.53 6.11
C PHE A 129 6.08 4.64 6.14
N GLU A 130 5.70 5.92 6.28
CA GLU A 130 6.68 6.97 6.52
C GLU A 130 7.41 6.74 7.85
N PHE A 131 6.66 6.48 8.93
CA PHE A 131 7.25 6.19 10.24
C PHE A 131 8.15 4.95 10.18
N LEU A 132 7.68 3.88 9.52
CA LEU A 132 8.45 2.66 9.32
C LEU A 132 9.75 2.91 8.54
N LEU A 133 9.71 3.72 7.48
CA LEU A 133 10.90 4.05 6.69
C LEU A 133 11.96 4.77 7.54
N ARG A 134 11.52 5.73 8.34
CA ARG A 134 12.40 6.53 9.21
C ARG A 134 13.09 5.67 10.27
N ILE A 135 12.38 4.69 10.83
CA ILE A 135 12.98 3.71 11.75
C ILE A 135 14.05 2.87 11.03
N LEU A 136 13.75 2.38 9.83
CA LEU A 136 14.64 1.44 9.13
C LEU A 136 15.89 2.09 8.54
N LEU A 137 15.82 3.37 8.16
CA LEU A 137 16.93 4.07 7.52
C LEU A 137 17.71 4.98 8.47
N ASP A 138 17.36 5.09 9.75
CA ASP A 138 17.80 6.11 10.71
C ASP A 138 17.36 7.52 10.31
N GLU A 139 16.79 8.28 11.26
CA GLU A 139 16.30 9.65 11.02
C GLU A 139 17.37 10.60 10.45
N LYS A 140 18.66 10.31 10.66
CA LYS A 140 19.78 11.14 10.18
C LYS A 140 19.96 11.12 8.65
N LEU A 141 19.32 10.20 7.95
CA LEU A 141 19.31 10.14 6.49
C LEU A 141 18.18 10.98 5.86
N PHE A 142 17.42 11.72 6.68
CA PHE A 142 16.21 12.47 6.31
C PHE A 142 16.12 13.87 6.93
#